data_AF-A0A0T6ZUJ2-F1
#
_entry.id   AF-A0A0T6ZUJ2-F1
#
_cell.length_a   1.000
_cell.length_b   1.000
_cell.length_c   1.000
_cell.angle_alpha   90.00
_cell.angle_beta   90.00
_cell.angle_gamma   90.00
#
_symmetry.space_group_name_H-M   'P 1'
#
loop_
_entity.id
_entity.type
_entity.pdbx_description
1 polymer ?
#
loop_
_entity_poly.entity_id
_entity_poly.type
_entity_poly.pdbx_seq_one_letter_code
_entity_poly.pdbx_strand_id
1 'polypeptide(L)'
;MPEPQPFAILAPVPLVHLAASAAVLATEASVAFGTSSYRVFNKVDELRDGNPVRVLIYASHEGVAAQPTFMVKWRGWYVGQVWNDDGRHPEQKFRPSTALTDSPTWMTFWHVSELEEMDKKHWFPISKVPKFKGGWAKLKPPLGPVLVGLPSAFEQVANE
;
A
#
# COMPACT_ATOMS: atom_id res chain seq x y z
N MET A 1 -5.84 18.40 11.44
CA MET A 1 -5.57 17.18 10.64
C MET A 1 -4.34 17.46 9.79
N PRO A 2 -3.42 16.50 9.60
CA PRO A 2 -2.27 16.69 8.70
C PRO A 2 -2.75 16.98 7.28
N GLU A 3 -2.06 17.87 6.56
CA GLU A 3 -2.44 18.20 5.18
C GLU A 3 -2.35 16.96 4.27
N PRO A 4 -3.35 16.73 3.39
CA PRO A 4 -3.30 15.63 2.45
C PRO A 4 -2.09 15.76 1.52
N GLN A 5 -1.25 14.75 1.49
CA GLN A 5 -0.11 14.72 0.59
C GLN A 5 -0.59 14.66 -0.87
N PRO A 6 0.05 15.39 -1.82
CA PRO A 6 -0.36 15.39 -3.23
C PRO A 6 -0.05 14.07 -3.97
N PHE A 7 0.41 13.05 -3.23
CA PHE A 7 0.84 11.77 -3.72
C PHE A 7 0.27 10.64 -2.86
N ALA A 8 0.32 9.43 -3.42
CA ALA A 8 -0.12 8.20 -2.79
C ALA A 8 0.85 7.06 -3.11
N ILE A 9 0.69 5.93 -2.41
CA ILE A 9 1.33 4.67 -2.75
C ILE A 9 0.31 3.81 -3.51
N LEU A 10 0.70 3.28 -4.67
CA LEU A 10 -0.03 2.21 -5.34
C LEU A 10 0.72 0.90 -5.11
N ALA A 11 0.06 -0.12 -4.56
CA ALA A 11 0.69 -1.40 -4.27
C ALA A 11 -0.15 -2.61 -4.73
N PRO A 12 0.49 -3.64 -5.32
CA PRO A 12 -0.09 -4.99 -5.37
C PRO A 12 0.04 -5.67 -4.00
N VAL A 13 -1.05 -6.26 -3.51
CA VAL A 13 -1.00 -7.16 -2.35
C VAL A 13 -1.85 -8.41 -2.65
N PRO A 14 -1.36 -9.62 -2.36
CA PRO A 14 -2.16 -10.84 -2.49
C PRO A 14 -3.48 -10.75 -1.72
N LEU A 15 -4.59 -11.16 -2.35
CA LEU A 15 -5.93 -11.10 -1.75
C LEU A 15 -5.99 -11.80 -0.39
N VAL A 16 -5.27 -12.91 -0.25
CA VAL A 16 -5.21 -13.71 0.98
C VAL A 16 -4.60 -12.93 2.17
N HIS A 17 -3.67 -12.02 1.93
CA HIS A 17 -3.12 -11.16 2.98
C HIS A 17 -4.06 -10.01 3.32
N LEU A 18 -4.75 -9.44 2.32
CA LEU A 18 -5.75 -8.40 2.53
C LEU A 18 -6.92 -8.91 3.36
N ALA A 19 -7.47 -10.08 3.03
CA ALA A 19 -8.56 -10.70 3.79
C ALA A 19 -8.13 -11.02 5.24
N ALA A 20 -6.89 -11.48 5.43
CA ALA A 20 -6.36 -11.79 6.76
C ALA A 20 -5.99 -10.54 7.58
N SER A 21 -5.90 -9.36 6.97
CA SER A 21 -5.50 -8.12 7.65
C SER A 21 -6.54 -7.63 8.65
N ALA A 22 -7.82 -7.95 8.47
CA ALA A 22 -8.88 -7.55 9.39
C ALA A 22 -8.66 -8.11 10.81
N ALA A 23 -8.11 -9.32 10.94
CA ALA A 23 -7.79 -9.91 12.23
C ALA A 23 -6.65 -9.17 12.95
N VAL A 24 -5.66 -8.69 12.19
CA VAL A 24 -4.56 -7.87 12.74
C VAL A 24 -5.10 -6.51 13.20
N LEU A 25 -5.90 -5.85 12.36
CA LEU A 25 -6.44 -4.52 12.64
C LEU A 25 -7.50 -4.50 13.76
N ALA A 26 -8.02 -5.67 14.14
CA ALA A 26 -8.88 -5.79 15.32
C ALA A 26 -8.12 -5.62 16.65
N THR A 27 -6.81 -5.85 16.66
CA THR A 27 -5.97 -5.80 17.87
C THR A 27 -4.82 -4.80 17.78
N GLU A 28 -4.35 -4.51 16.58
CA GLU A 28 -3.21 -3.63 16.31
C GLU A 28 -3.64 -2.39 15.51
N ALA A 29 -2.93 -1.28 15.69
CA ALA A 29 -3.23 -0.03 14.98
C ALA A 29 -2.89 -0.07 13.47
N SER A 30 -2.12 -1.07 13.03
CA SER A 30 -1.68 -1.20 11.64
C SER A 30 -1.38 -2.64 11.27
N VAL A 31 -1.35 -2.91 9.97
CA VAL A 31 -0.90 -4.17 9.38
C VAL A 31 0.32 -3.95 8.51
N ALA A 32 1.27 -4.88 8.53
CA ALA A 32 2.55 -4.77 7.85
C ALA A 32 2.67 -5.75 6.67
N PHE A 33 3.03 -5.24 5.50
CA PHE A 33 3.30 -6.04 4.29
C PHE A 33 4.78 -6.00 3.95
N GLY A 34 5.32 -7.13 3.48
CA GLY A 34 6.72 -7.25 3.07
C GLY A 34 6.94 -6.73 1.65
N THR A 35 8.14 -6.22 1.37
CA THR A 35 8.51 -5.76 0.02
C THR A 35 10.03 -5.75 -0.18
N SER A 36 10.46 -5.82 -1.45
CA SER A 36 11.82 -5.50 -1.87
C SER A 36 11.98 -4.05 -2.36
N SER A 37 10.90 -3.28 -2.44
CA SER A 37 10.88 -1.91 -2.98
C SER A 37 11.25 -0.84 -1.93
N TYR A 38 12.25 -1.08 -1.08
CA TYR A 38 12.65 -0.20 0.03
C TYR A 38 12.91 1.26 -0.41
N ARG A 39 13.49 1.45 -1.60
CA ARG A 39 13.78 2.79 -2.16
C ARG A 39 12.52 3.64 -2.33
N VAL A 40 11.38 3.03 -2.62
CA VAL A 40 10.10 3.73 -2.74
C VAL A 40 9.67 4.26 -1.38
N PHE A 41 9.78 3.45 -0.32
CA PHE A 41 9.38 3.85 1.02
C PHE A 41 10.33 4.87 1.65
N ASN A 42 11.65 4.75 1.41
CA ASN A 42 12.59 5.80 1.79
C ASN A 42 12.20 7.14 1.14
N LYS A 43 11.83 7.11 -0.15
CA LYS A 43 11.42 8.32 -0.85
C LYS A 43 10.10 8.88 -0.32
N VAL A 44 9.16 8.01 0.02
CA VAL A 44 7.88 8.40 0.63
C VAL A 44 8.10 9.02 2.01
N ASP A 45 8.96 8.44 2.85
CA ASP A 45 9.28 8.97 4.17
C ASP A 45 9.93 10.36 4.08
N GLU A 46 10.85 10.57 3.13
CA GLU A 46 11.42 11.90 2.84
C GLU A 46 10.35 12.93 2.45
N LEU A 47 9.38 12.53 1.61
CA LEU A 47 8.39 13.46 1.05
C LEU A 47 7.25 13.77 2.02
N ARG A 48 6.87 12.80 2.86
CA ARG A 48 5.69 12.93 3.74
C ARG A 48 5.97 13.72 5.00
N ASP A 49 7.24 13.92 5.36
CA ASP A 49 7.67 14.66 6.55
C ASP A 49 6.90 14.24 7.82
N GLY A 50 6.83 12.92 8.05
CA GLY A 50 6.09 12.34 9.18
C GLY A 50 4.56 12.22 9.01
N ASN A 51 3.96 12.87 8.01
CA ASN A 51 2.51 12.80 7.77
C ASN A 51 2.08 11.43 7.18
N PRO A 52 0.85 10.97 7.43
CA PRO A 52 0.30 9.78 6.77
C PRO A 52 0.12 9.99 5.26
N VAL A 53 0.34 8.94 4.48
CA VAL A 53 0.19 8.97 3.01
C VAL A 53 -0.90 7.99 2.59
N ARG A 54 -1.77 8.39 1.67
CA ARG A 54 -2.80 7.47 1.15
C ARG A 54 -2.16 6.26 0.49
N VAL A 55 -2.66 5.08 0.80
CA VAL A 55 -2.32 3.82 0.15
C VAL A 55 -3.51 3.35 -0.67
N LEU A 56 -3.23 2.94 -1.90
CA LEU A 56 -4.18 2.40 -2.87
C LEU A 56 -3.72 0.99 -3.23
N ILE A 57 -4.58 -0.01 -3.01
CA ILE A 57 -4.21 -1.40 -3.21
C ILE A 57 -5.16 -2.09 -4.20
N TYR A 58 -4.56 -2.86 -5.10
CA TYR A 58 -5.25 -3.85 -5.91
C TYR A 58 -4.77 -5.25 -5.52
N ALA A 59 -5.70 -6.21 -5.58
CA ALA A 59 -5.38 -7.60 -5.32
C ALA A 59 -4.46 -8.15 -6.43
N SER A 60 -3.26 -8.60 -6.05
CA SER A 60 -2.41 -9.40 -6.94
C SER A 60 -2.76 -10.88 -6.82
N HIS A 61 -2.45 -11.62 -7.89
CA HIS A 61 -2.65 -13.06 -7.96
C HIS A 61 -1.34 -13.70 -8.43
N GLU A 62 -0.92 -14.77 -7.78
CA GLU A 62 0.26 -15.52 -8.20
C GLU A 62 0.07 -16.06 -9.62
N GLY A 63 1.11 -15.97 -10.45
CA GLY A 63 1.08 -16.44 -11.84
C GLY A 63 0.24 -15.60 -12.82
N VAL A 64 -0.48 -14.57 -12.34
CA VAL A 64 -1.29 -13.69 -13.22
C VAL A 64 -0.59 -12.34 -13.36
N ALA A 65 -0.18 -12.01 -14.58
CA ALA A 65 0.37 -10.70 -14.88
C ALA A 65 -0.67 -9.61 -14.61
N ALA A 66 -0.31 -8.63 -13.79
CA ALA A 66 -1.19 -7.51 -13.49
C ALA A 66 -1.51 -6.72 -14.78
N GLN A 67 -2.78 -6.33 -14.94
CA GLN A 67 -3.27 -5.59 -16.10
C GLN A 67 -3.73 -4.18 -15.72
N PRO A 68 -3.63 -3.17 -16.61
CA PRO A 68 -4.12 -1.81 -16.33
C PRO A 68 -5.63 -1.73 -15.99
N THR A 69 -6.38 -2.78 -16.31
CA THR A 69 -7.81 -2.97 -16.01
C THR A 69 -8.07 -3.53 -14.61
N PHE A 70 -7.03 -3.99 -13.90
CA PHE A 70 -7.18 -4.44 -12.51
C PHE A 70 -7.66 -3.27 -11.66
N MET A 71 -8.58 -3.56 -10.75
CA MET A 71 -9.25 -2.55 -9.95
C MET A 71 -8.50 -2.32 -8.64
N VAL A 72 -8.26 -1.05 -8.33
CA VAL A 72 -7.95 -0.60 -6.97
C VAL A 72 -9.24 -0.69 -6.18
N LYS A 73 -9.23 -1.50 -5.12
CA LYS A 73 -10.41 -1.77 -4.29
C LYS A 73 -10.16 -1.52 -2.82
N TRP A 74 -8.90 -1.49 -2.37
CA TRP A 74 -8.57 -1.24 -0.98
C TRP A 74 -7.87 0.10 -0.83
N ARG A 75 -8.08 0.73 0.32
CA ARG A 75 -7.40 1.96 0.73
C ARG A 75 -6.96 1.88 2.18
N GLY A 76 -6.00 2.70 2.54
CA GLY A 76 -5.58 2.91 3.93
C GLY A 76 -4.58 4.05 4.02
N TRP A 77 -3.84 4.08 5.12
CA TRP A 77 -2.80 5.08 5.36
C TRP A 77 -1.46 4.43 5.64
N TYR A 78 -0.45 4.79 4.86
CA TYR A 78 0.92 4.44 5.16
C TYR A 78 1.40 5.29 6.34
N VAL A 79 1.85 4.62 7.39
CA VAL A 79 2.27 5.25 8.65
C VAL A 79 3.77 5.09 8.95
N GLY A 80 4.47 4.26 8.17
CA GLY A 80 5.91 4.05 8.32
C GLY A 80 6.35 2.68 7.84
N GLN A 81 7.66 2.45 7.88
CA GLN A 81 8.28 1.18 7.53
C GLN A 81 9.27 0.77 8.60
N VAL A 82 9.54 -0.53 8.65
CA VAL A 82 10.59 -1.13 9.47
C VAL A 82 11.49 -1.97 8.58
N TRP A 83 12.79 -1.85 8.80
CA TRP A 83 13.81 -2.67 8.16
C TRP A 83 14.25 -3.79 9.09
N ASN A 84 14.46 -4.99 8.55
CA ASN A 84 15.10 -6.08 9.27
C ASN A 84 15.88 -7.02 8.33
N ASP A 85 17.16 -7.25 8.63
CA ASP A 85 18.05 -8.08 7.80
C ASP A 85 17.75 -9.58 7.93
N ASP A 86 17.06 -10.01 9.00
CA ASP A 86 16.69 -11.41 9.24
C ASP A 86 15.55 -11.91 8.34
N GLY A 87 15.06 -11.08 7.42
CA GLY A 87 14.04 -11.46 6.46
C GLY A 87 12.64 -11.61 7.04
N ARG A 88 12.44 -11.18 8.30
CA ARG A 88 11.18 -11.29 9.05
C ARG A 88 10.86 -9.98 9.73
N HIS A 89 9.56 -9.72 9.92
CA HIS A 89 9.14 -8.58 10.72
C HIS A 89 9.63 -8.76 12.16
N PRO A 90 10.23 -7.74 12.81
CA PRO A 90 10.70 -7.87 14.19
C PRO A 90 9.54 -8.10 15.18
N GLU A 91 8.36 -7.56 14.88
CA GLU A 91 7.12 -7.77 15.65
C GLU A 91 6.06 -8.49 14.82
N GLN A 92 5.90 -9.81 15.01
CA GLN A 92 5.00 -10.63 14.18
C GLN A 92 3.51 -10.29 14.31
N LYS A 93 3.10 -9.64 15.41
CA LYS A 93 1.69 -9.24 15.65
C LYS A 93 1.12 -8.33 14.55
N PHE A 94 1.97 -7.56 13.86
CA PHE A 94 1.56 -6.70 12.75
C PHE A 94 1.43 -7.44 11.42
N ARG A 95 1.88 -8.69 11.33
CA ARG A 95 1.82 -9.48 10.10
C ARG A 95 0.51 -10.28 10.07
N PRO A 96 -0.22 -10.30 8.94
CA PRO A 96 -1.30 -11.26 8.75
C PRO A 96 -0.75 -12.68 8.92
N SER A 97 -1.54 -13.59 9.50
CA SER A 97 -1.12 -14.98 9.70
C SER A 97 -0.71 -15.67 8.39
N THR A 98 -1.40 -15.32 7.31
CA THR A 98 -1.11 -15.79 5.95
C THR A 98 0.18 -15.24 5.38
N ALA A 99 0.76 -14.21 6.00
CA ALA A 99 1.97 -13.52 5.59
C ALA A 99 3.24 -13.99 6.36
N LEU A 100 3.08 -14.78 7.42
CA LEU A 100 4.20 -15.12 8.33
C LEU A 100 5.28 -15.98 7.67
N THR A 101 4.92 -16.71 6.62
CA THR A 101 5.79 -17.67 5.92
C THR A 101 6.02 -17.32 4.46
N ASP A 102 5.73 -16.07 4.07
CA ASP A 102 5.89 -15.62 2.68
C ASP A 102 7.34 -15.77 2.22
N SER A 103 7.51 -16.27 1.00
CA SER A 103 8.78 -16.30 0.29
C SER A 103 8.70 -15.38 -0.93
N PRO A 104 9.74 -14.58 -1.25
CA PRO A 104 11.05 -14.51 -0.59
C PRO A 104 11.00 -13.84 0.79
N THR A 105 12.07 -13.99 1.57
CA THR A 105 12.30 -13.20 2.79
C THR A 105 12.36 -11.71 2.44
N TRP A 106 11.60 -10.90 3.18
CA TRP A 106 11.51 -9.46 2.95
C TRP A 106 12.36 -8.72 3.98
N MET A 107 13.07 -7.69 3.52
CA MET A 107 13.89 -6.85 4.42
C MET A 107 13.21 -5.55 4.82
N THR A 108 12.14 -5.17 4.10
CA THR A 108 11.35 -3.98 4.38
C THR A 108 9.91 -4.38 4.60
N PHE A 109 9.34 -3.87 5.69
CA PHE A 109 7.95 -4.07 6.04
C PHE A 109 7.27 -2.71 6.20
N TRP A 110 6.23 -2.47 5.41
CA TRP A 110 5.53 -1.19 5.39
C TRP A 110 4.17 -1.33 6.06
N HIS A 111 3.85 -0.39 6.94
CA HIS A 111 2.68 -0.40 7.79
C HIS A 111 1.55 0.41 7.19
N VAL A 112 0.35 -0.17 7.20
CA VAL A 112 -0.90 0.43 6.76
C VAL A 112 -1.89 0.45 7.91
N SER A 113 -2.37 1.62 8.29
CA SER A 113 -3.51 1.77 9.20
C SER A 113 -4.81 1.98 8.42
N GLU A 114 -5.94 1.72 9.09
CA GLU A 114 -7.29 1.88 8.52
C GLU A 114 -7.44 1.23 7.13
N LEU A 115 -6.82 0.06 6.94
CA LEU A 115 -6.94 -0.69 5.70
C LEU A 115 -8.37 -1.24 5.59
N GLU A 116 -9.06 -0.84 4.53
CA GLU A 116 -10.42 -1.28 4.26
C GLU A 116 -10.64 -1.54 2.77
N GLU A 117 -11.58 -2.44 2.45
CA GLU A 117 -12.13 -2.53 1.10
C GLU A 117 -13.13 -1.39 0.90
N MET A 118 -12.98 -0.65 -0.19
CA MET A 118 -13.86 0.44 -0.56
C MET A 118 -15.20 -0.10 -1.10
N ASP A 119 -16.26 0.70 -0.97
CA ASP A 119 -17.49 0.43 -1.71
C ASP A 119 -17.24 0.32 -3.22
N LYS A 120 -18.00 -0.56 -3.90
CA LYS A 120 -17.89 -0.80 -5.35
C LYS A 120 -17.97 0.48 -6.19
N LYS A 121 -18.74 1.48 -5.74
CA LYS A 121 -18.88 2.79 -6.43
C LYS A 121 -17.57 3.60 -6.47
N HIS A 122 -16.62 3.30 -5.58
CA HIS A 122 -15.33 3.96 -5.48
C HIS A 122 -14.19 3.12 -6.09
N TRP A 123 -14.49 1.95 -6.64
CA TRP A 123 -13.46 1.17 -7.33
C TRP A 123 -13.08 1.86 -8.64
N PHE A 124 -11.79 1.84 -8.97
CA PHE A 124 -11.31 2.37 -10.24
C PHE A 124 -10.13 1.54 -10.76
N PRO A 125 -9.93 1.47 -12.08
CA PRO A 125 -8.84 0.70 -12.64
C PRO A 125 -7.49 1.40 -12.42
N ILE A 126 -6.40 0.62 -12.32
CA ILE A 126 -5.02 1.14 -12.21
C ILE A 126 -4.71 2.18 -13.29
N SER A 127 -5.28 2.03 -14.49
CA SER A 127 -5.12 2.98 -15.59
C SER A 127 -5.57 4.42 -15.27
N LYS A 128 -6.44 4.62 -14.27
CA LYS A 128 -6.92 5.93 -13.82
C LYS A 128 -6.06 6.58 -12.72
N VAL A 129 -5.09 5.86 -12.15
CA VAL A 129 -4.17 6.41 -11.14
C VAL A 129 -3.32 7.54 -11.75
N PRO A 130 -3.29 8.76 -11.17
CA PRO A 130 -2.47 9.86 -11.68
C PRO A 130 -0.97 9.61 -11.58
N LYS A 131 -0.18 10.30 -12.40
CA LYS A 131 1.28 10.28 -12.31
C LYS A 131 1.74 11.24 -11.22
N PHE A 132 2.87 10.94 -10.60
CA PHE A 132 3.61 11.87 -9.74
C PHE A 132 5.03 12.05 -10.27
N LYS A 133 5.58 13.25 -10.14
CA LYS A 133 6.95 13.54 -10.59
C LYS A 133 7.94 12.68 -9.78
N GLY A 134 8.73 11.86 -10.47
CA GLY A 134 9.61 10.88 -9.80
C GLY A 134 8.89 9.60 -9.33
N GLY A 135 7.62 9.42 -9.70
CA GLY A 135 6.83 8.21 -9.44
C GLY A 135 6.72 7.28 -10.67
N TRP A 136 5.74 6.37 -10.64
CA TRP A 136 5.51 5.40 -11.71
C TRP A 136 5.00 6.02 -13.02
N ALA A 137 5.62 5.64 -14.15
CA ALA A 137 5.50 6.34 -15.43
C ALA A 137 4.49 5.77 -16.45
N LYS A 138 3.76 4.68 -16.13
CA LYS A 138 2.77 3.94 -16.97
C LYS A 138 3.34 3.29 -18.24
N LEU A 139 3.54 1.97 -18.17
CA LEU A 139 3.62 1.03 -19.32
C LEU A 139 3.14 -0.38 -18.94
N LYS A 140 3.44 -0.81 -17.70
CA LYS A 140 2.97 -2.06 -17.09
C LYS A 140 2.59 -1.79 -15.64
N PRO A 141 1.49 -2.37 -15.10
CA PRO A 141 1.18 -2.27 -13.68
C PRO A 141 2.38 -2.71 -12.84
N PRO A 142 2.62 -2.06 -11.70
CA PRO A 142 3.81 -2.32 -10.93
C PRO A 142 3.77 -3.72 -10.30
N LEU A 143 4.93 -4.35 -10.11
CA LEU A 143 5.03 -5.65 -9.41
C LEU A 143 5.24 -5.49 -7.91
N GLY A 144 5.49 -4.26 -7.45
CA GLY A 144 5.62 -3.89 -6.05
C GLY A 144 5.08 -2.48 -5.81
N PRO A 145 5.19 -1.96 -4.58
CA PRO A 145 4.73 -0.62 -4.25
C PRO A 145 5.44 0.45 -5.08
N VAL A 146 4.70 1.47 -5.52
CA VAL A 146 5.22 2.62 -6.27
C VAL A 146 4.57 3.93 -5.83
N LEU A 147 5.30 5.03 -6.00
CA LEU A 147 4.81 6.38 -5.79
C LEU A 147 3.95 6.85 -6.97
N VAL A 148 2.76 7.38 -6.69
CA VAL A 148 1.78 7.87 -7.69
C VAL A 148 1.15 9.19 -7.23
N GLY A 149 0.42 9.87 -8.12
CA GLY A 149 -0.32 11.08 -7.73
C GLY A 149 -1.59 10.71 -6.97
N LEU A 150 -2.06 11.59 -6.08
CA LEU A 150 -3.33 11.38 -5.38
C LEU A 150 -4.50 11.45 -6.40
N PRO A 151 -5.35 10.41 -6.52
CA PRO A 151 -6.52 10.49 -7.38
C PRO A 151 -7.53 11.50 -6.85
N SER A 152 -8.13 12.29 -7.74
CA SER A 152 -9.14 13.31 -7.40
C SER A 152 -10.35 12.76 -6.64
N ALA A 153 -10.65 11.47 -6.76
CA ALA A 153 -11.65 10.77 -5.96
C ALA A 153 -11.35 10.75 -4.44
N PHE A 154 -10.14 11.15 -4.02
CA PHE A 154 -9.72 11.25 -2.63
C PHE A 154 -9.33 12.67 -2.20
N GLU A 155 -9.50 13.68 -3.07
CA GLU A 155 -9.21 15.09 -2.75
C GLU A 155 -10.27 15.73 -1.84
N GLN A 156 -11.45 15.11 -1.69
CA GLN A 156 -12.55 15.64 -0.88
C GLN A 156 -12.46 15.20 0.59
N VAL A 157 -11.58 15.83 1.36
CA VAL A 157 -11.71 15.88 2.85
C VAL A 157 -11.28 17.24 3.43
N ALA A 158 -10.96 18.24 2.61
CA ALA A 158 -10.36 19.50 3.11
C ALA A 158 -11.33 20.70 3.20
N ASN A 159 -12.61 20.56 2.85
CA ASN A 159 -13.56 21.68 2.89
C ASN A 159 -14.94 21.22 3.40
N GLU A 160 -15.08 21.04 4.71
CA GLU A 160 -16.33 21.25 5.46
C GLU A 160 -16.00 21.94 6.78
#